data_AF-A0A955EEI8-F1
#
_entry.id   AF-A0A955EEI8-F1
#
_cell.length_a   1.000
_cell.length_b   1.000
_cell.length_c   1.000
_cell.angle_alpha   90.00
_cell.angle_beta   90.00
_cell.angle_gamma   90.00
#
_symmetry.space_group_name_H-M   'P 1'
#
loop_
_entity.id
_entity.type
_entity.pdbx_description
1 polymer ?
#
loop_
_entity_poly.entity_id
_entity_poly.type
_entity_poly.pdbx_seq_one_letter_code
_entity_poly.pdbx_strand_id
1 'polypeptide(L)'
;MKLIELEGIGASYAEKLSKFGCDTTEDLLEQCGTKSGRQKMSELSEISEKLILEWVNLADLCRINGVGEEYSDLLEEAGVDSVVELATRNADNLHAKMVEVN
;
A
#
# COMPACT_ATOMS: atom_id res chain seq x y z
N MET A 1 11.00 -0.56 3.49
CA MET A 1 11.29 -0.66 2.03
C MET A 1 11.31 0.76 1.45
N LYS A 2 12.03 1.06 0.36
CA LYS A 2 11.93 2.39 -0.26
C LYS A 2 10.59 2.53 -0.98
N LEU A 3 10.01 3.72 -1.00
CA LEU A 3 8.71 3.90 -1.67
C LEU A 3 8.72 3.57 -3.16
N ILE A 4 9.81 3.85 -3.86
CA ILE A 4 9.93 3.54 -5.30
C ILE A 4 9.93 2.03 -5.62
N GLU A 5 10.09 1.19 -4.59
CA GLU A 5 10.02 -0.27 -4.71
C GLU A 5 8.58 -0.78 -4.49
N LEU A 6 7.64 0.09 -4.10
CA LEU A 6 6.23 -0.25 -3.93
C LEU A 6 5.48 -0.06 -5.26
N GLU A 7 4.71 -1.06 -5.70
CA GLU A 7 3.91 -1.01 -6.93
C GLU A 7 3.06 0.28 -7.00
N GLY A 8 2.97 0.87 -8.20
CA GLY A 8 2.28 2.13 -8.41
C GLY A 8 3.01 3.41 -7.96
N ILE A 9 4.09 3.34 -7.18
CA ILE A 9 4.90 4.53 -6.81
C ILE A 9 6.09 4.71 -7.77
N GLY A 10 5.82 5.41 -8.87
CA GLY A 10 6.89 5.89 -9.77
C GLY A 10 7.72 7.03 -9.16
N ALA A 11 8.86 7.34 -9.81
CA ALA A 11 9.81 8.36 -9.36
C ALA A 11 9.17 9.74 -9.09
N SER A 12 8.17 10.14 -9.89
CA SER A 12 7.46 11.41 -9.69
C SER A 12 6.67 11.46 -8.37
N TYR A 13 6.04 10.34 -7.98
CA TYR A 13 5.29 10.28 -6.73
C TYR A 13 6.23 10.14 -5.54
N ALA A 14 7.28 9.31 -5.66
CA ALA A 14 8.32 9.19 -4.66
C ALA A 14 8.97 10.56 -4.35
N GLU A 15 9.29 11.36 -5.36
CA GLU A 15 9.85 12.71 -5.15
C GLU A 15 8.87 13.65 -4.44
N LYS A 16 7.57 13.58 -4.78
CA LYS A 16 6.53 14.39 -4.13
C LYS A 16 6.37 14.05 -2.66
N LEU A 17 6.39 12.77 -2.30
CA LEU A 17 6.29 12.30 -0.91
C LEU A 17 7.58 12.59 -0.12
N SER A 18 8.74 12.40 -0.73
CA SER A 18 10.05 12.67 -0.14
C SER A 18 10.21 14.14 0.29
N LYS A 19 9.64 15.09 -0.47
CA LYS A 19 9.60 16.53 -0.10
C LYS A 19 8.97 16.80 1.27
N PHE A 20 8.14 15.89 1.76
CA PHE A 20 7.48 15.98 3.06
C PHE A 20 8.00 14.95 4.07
N GLY A 21 9.18 14.37 3.81
CA GLY A 21 9.86 13.44 4.72
C GLY A 21 9.24 12.04 4.71
N CYS A 22 8.62 11.63 3.60
CA CYS A 22 8.07 10.29 3.43
C CYS A 22 8.88 9.55 2.35
N ASP A 23 9.89 8.77 2.77
CA ASP A 23 10.86 8.12 1.88
C ASP A 23 10.71 6.59 1.85
N THR A 24 10.11 6.03 2.91
CA THR A 24 9.96 4.59 3.12
C THR A 24 8.51 4.19 3.35
N THR A 25 8.23 2.89 3.20
CA THR A 25 6.95 2.30 3.57
C THR A 25 6.59 2.54 5.04
N GLU A 26 7.60 2.56 5.92
CA GLU A 26 7.44 2.85 7.34
C GLU A 26 7.01 4.30 7.57
N ASP A 27 7.63 5.25 6.88
CA ASP A 27 7.22 6.67 6.94
C ASP A 27 5.79 6.85 6.41
N LEU A 28 5.45 6.14 5.33
CA LEU A 28 4.12 6.19 4.74
C LEU A 28 3.06 5.69 5.73
N LEU A 29 3.32 4.57 6.42
CA LEU A 29 2.39 4.06 7.43
C LEU A 29 2.29 5.01 8.64
N GLU A 30 3.39 5.60 9.08
CA GLU A 30 3.40 6.55 10.20
C GLU A 30 2.62 7.83 9.86
N GLN A 31 2.85 8.41 8.70
CA GLN A 31 2.30 9.71 8.31
C GLN A 31 0.91 9.59 7.69
N CYS A 32 0.62 8.48 7.00
CA CYS A 32 -0.57 8.28 6.18
C CYS A 32 -1.45 7.11 6.63
N GLY A 33 -1.13 6.41 7.73
CA GLY A 33 -1.97 5.32 8.24
C GLY A 33 -3.38 5.75 8.66
N THR A 34 -3.56 7.00 9.07
CA THR A 34 -4.86 7.56 9.46
C THR A 34 -5.51 8.36 8.33
N LYS A 35 -6.84 8.46 8.33
CA LYS A 35 -7.58 9.30 7.37
C LYS A 35 -7.08 10.76 7.38
N SER A 36 -6.89 11.34 8.55
CA SER A 36 -6.36 12.71 8.67
C SER A 36 -4.93 12.84 8.15
N GLY A 37 -4.10 11.82 8.37
CA GLY A 37 -2.74 11.74 7.82
C GLY A 37 -2.74 11.76 6.29
N ARG A 38 -3.58 10.91 5.67
CA ARG A 38 -3.74 10.88 4.21
C ARG A 38 -4.28 12.18 3.64
N GLN A 39 -5.29 12.77 4.28
CA GLN A 39 -5.83 14.06 3.84
C GLN A 39 -4.76 15.15 3.84
N LYS A 40 -3.98 15.24 4.92
CA LYS A 40 -2.85 16.17 5.01
C LYS A 40 -1.81 15.91 3.94
N MET A 41 -1.40 14.66 3.74
CA MET A 41 -0.41 14.32 2.72
C MET A 41 -0.94 14.57 1.31
N SER A 42 -2.23 14.33 1.08
CA SER A 42 -2.92 14.60 -0.19
C SER A 42 -2.86 16.09 -0.55
N GLU A 43 -3.16 16.96 0.41
CA GLU A 43 -3.07 18.42 0.25
C GLU A 43 -1.64 18.90 -0.01
N LEU A 44 -0.66 18.33 0.70
CA LEU A 44 0.76 18.72 0.58
C LEU A 44 1.40 18.26 -0.74
N SER A 45 1.17 17.00 -1.12
CA SER A 45 1.83 16.35 -2.25
C SER A 45 1.05 16.48 -3.58
N GLU A 46 -0.18 16.99 -3.53
CA GLU A 46 -1.12 17.01 -4.66
C GLU A 46 -1.34 15.61 -5.26
N ILE A 47 -1.37 14.59 -4.39
CA ILE A 47 -1.70 13.20 -4.72
C ILE A 47 -3.07 12.90 -4.14
N SER A 48 -3.93 12.18 -4.88
CA SER A 48 -5.27 11.89 -4.38
C SER A 48 -5.23 11.03 -3.10
N GLU A 49 -6.13 11.31 -2.14
CA GLU A 49 -6.26 10.51 -0.91
C GLU A 49 -6.49 9.02 -1.22
N LYS A 50 -7.20 8.71 -2.32
CA LYS A 50 -7.44 7.34 -2.78
C LYS A 50 -6.13 6.62 -3.07
N LEU A 51 -5.25 7.24 -3.86
CA LEU A 51 -3.97 6.64 -4.25
C LEU A 51 -3.03 6.50 -3.05
N ILE A 52 -3.04 7.46 -2.13
CA ILE A 52 -2.27 7.34 -0.88
C ILE A 52 -2.80 6.18 -0.02
N LEU A 53 -4.12 5.97 0.02
CA LEU A 53 -4.70 4.84 0.74
C LEU A 53 -4.29 3.50 0.13
N GLU A 54 -4.30 3.38 -1.19
CA GLU A 54 -3.81 2.21 -1.95
C GLU A 54 -2.39 1.84 -1.51
N TRP A 55 -1.46 2.79 -1.57
CA TRP A 55 -0.07 2.55 -1.14
C TRP A 55 0.07 2.26 0.35
N VAL A 56 -0.75 2.88 1.21
CA VAL A 56 -0.77 2.57 2.65
C VAL A 56 -1.21 1.13 2.88
N ASN A 57 -2.20 0.64 2.13
CA ASN A 57 -2.69 -0.73 2.23
C ASN A 57 -1.61 -1.72 1.77
N LEU A 58 -0.97 -1.45 0.63
CA LEU A 58 0.14 -2.26 0.13
C LEU A 58 1.32 -2.29 1.12
N ALA A 59 1.70 -1.13 1.65
CA ALA A 59 2.74 -1.03 2.67
C ALA A 59 2.39 -1.80 3.95
N ASP A 60 1.12 -1.82 4.36
CA ASP A 60 0.69 -2.54 5.57
C ASP A 60 0.71 -4.07 5.34
N LEU A 61 0.31 -4.54 4.16
CA LEU A 61 0.40 -5.95 3.77
C LEU A 61 1.87 -6.44 3.72
N CYS A 62 2.79 -5.62 3.20
CA CYS A 62 4.23 -5.91 3.16
C CYS A 62 4.88 -6.13 4.55
N ARG A 63 4.20 -5.76 5.65
CA ARG A 63 4.69 -6.05 7.01
C ARG A 63 4.55 -7.51 7.42
N ILE A 64 3.75 -8.28 6.68
CA ILE A 64 3.53 -9.70 6.97
C ILE A 64 4.76 -10.48 6.50
N ASN A 65 5.33 -11.29 7.40
CA ASN A 65 6.48 -12.12 7.07
C ASN A 65 6.18 -13.02 5.86
N GLY A 66 6.95 -12.87 4.78
CA GLY A 66 6.77 -13.61 3.54
C GLY A 66 5.91 -12.90 2.48
N VAL A 67 5.36 -11.73 2.78
CA VAL A 67 4.66 -10.88 1.81
C VAL A 67 5.60 -9.74 1.39
N GLY A 68 6.20 -9.90 0.22
CA GLY A 68 6.90 -8.80 -0.48
C GLY A 68 5.92 -7.96 -1.31
N GLU A 69 6.45 -7.00 -2.06
CA GLU A 69 5.63 -6.10 -2.86
C GLU A 69 4.80 -6.85 -3.92
N GLU A 70 5.40 -7.73 -4.73
CA GLU A 70 4.65 -8.55 -5.72
C GLU A 70 3.48 -9.32 -5.10
N TYR A 71 3.65 -9.87 -3.90
CA TYR A 71 2.57 -10.58 -3.19
C TYR A 71 1.53 -9.64 -2.60
N SER A 72 1.95 -8.44 -2.17
CA SER A 72 1.04 -7.41 -1.68
C SER A 72 0.13 -6.90 -2.80
N ASP A 73 0.70 -6.63 -3.97
CA ASP A 73 -0.04 -6.24 -5.17
C ASP A 73 -1.01 -7.34 -5.61
N LEU A 74 -0.54 -8.59 -5.68
CA LEU A 74 -1.39 -9.73 -6.01
C LEU A 74 -2.55 -9.91 -5.02
N LEU A 75 -2.33 -9.65 -3.73
CA LEU A 75 -3.39 -9.69 -2.72
C LEU A 75 -4.41 -8.58 -2.94
N GLU A 76 -3.97 -7.37 -3.26
CA GLU A 76 -4.85 -6.25 -3.60
C GLU A 76 -5.69 -6.56 -4.85
N GLU A 77 -5.09 -7.06 -5.92
CA GLU A 77 -5.78 -7.48 -7.14
C GLU A 77 -6.76 -8.65 -6.88
N ALA A 78 -6.46 -9.51 -5.90
CA ALA A 78 -7.38 -10.52 -5.39
C ALA A 78 -8.51 -9.95 -4.51
N GLY A 79 -8.53 -8.63 -4.33
CA GLY A 79 -9.52 -7.85 -3.60
C GLY A 79 -9.28 -7.82 -2.09
N VAL A 80 -8.02 -7.91 -1.63
CA VAL A 80 -7.65 -7.81 -0.22
C VAL A 80 -7.04 -6.44 0.04
N ASP A 81 -7.82 -5.54 0.64
CA ASP A 81 -7.41 -4.14 0.83
C ASP A 81 -6.68 -3.90 2.16
N SER A 82 -6.62 -4.89 3.06
CA SER A 82 -6.00 -4.70 4.38
C SER A 82 -5.59 -5.99 5.07
N VAL A 83 -4.67 -5.87 6.04
CA VAL A 83 -4.28 -6.98 6.93
C VAL A 83 -5.46 -7.55 7.72
N VAL A 84 -6.45 -6.71 8.06
CA VAL A 84 -7.67 -7.14 8.78
C VAL A 84 -8.55 -7.98 7.88
N GLU A 85 -8.70 -7.57 6.62
CA GLU A 85 -9.45 -8.34 5.65
C GLU A 85 -8.78 -9.69 5.39
N LEU A 86 -7.47 -9.69 5.13
CA LEU A 86 -6.69 -10.90 4.90
C LEU A 86 -6.88 -11.93 6.03
N ALA A 87 -6.87 -11.46 7.29
CA ALA A 87 -7.04 -12.31 8.46
C ALA A 87 -8.40 -13.04 8.52
N THR A 88 -9.40 -12.57 7.76
CA THR A 88 -10.76 -13.14 7.74
C THR A 88 -11.10 -13.89 6.45
N ARG A 89 -10.25 -13.79 5.42
CA ARG A 89 -10.47 -14.48 4.15
C ARG A 89 -10.38 -15.99 4.32
N ASN A 90 -11.22 -16.72 3.58
CA ASN A 90 -11.06 -18.15 3.43
C ASN A 90 -9.87 -18.43 2.50
N ALA A 91 -8.92 -19.25 2.96
CA ALA A 91 -7.66 -19.49 2.25
C ALA A 91 -7.86 -20.14 0.86
N ASP A 92 -8.76 -21.11 0.73
CA ASP A 92 -8.99 -21.81 -0.54
C ASP A 92 -9.58 -20.86 -1.59
N ASN A 93 -10.55 -20.04 -1.19
CA ASN A 93 -11.15 -19.04 -2.06
C ASN A 93 -10.16 -17.93 -2.44
N LEU A 94 -9.36 -17.47 -1.47
CA LEU A 94 -8.34 -16.45 -1.73
C LEU A 94 -7.28 -16.95 -2.71
N HIS A 95 -6.76 -18.16 -2.50
CA HIS A 95 -5.80 -18.76 -3.41
C HIS A 95 -6.38 -18.91 -4.82
N ALA A 96 -7.61 -19.40 -4.95
CA ALA A 96 -8.28 -19.50 -6.25
C ALA A 96 -8.38 -18.12 -6.94
N LYS A 97 -8.67 -17.06 -6.19
CA LYS A 97 -8.74 -15.70 -6.73
C LYS A 97 -7.37 -15.15 -7.11
N MET A 98 -6.34 -15.37 -6.30
CA MET A 98 -4.95 -14.99 -6.63
C MET A 98 -4.47 -15.68 -7.93
N VAL A 99 -4.82 -16.95 -8.16
CA VAL A 99 -4.51 -17.64 -9.42
C VAL A 99 -5.28 -17.05 -10.61
N GLU A 100 -6.49 -16.54 -10.41
CA GLU A 100 -7.30 -15.93 -11.47
C GLU A 100 -6.71 -14.61 -11.98
N VAL A 101 -6.07 -13.83 -11.10
CA VAL A 101 -5.60 -12.46 -11.39
C VAL A 101 -4.10 -12.34 -11.64
N ASN A 102 -3.34 -13.43 -11.49
CA ASN A 102 -1.88 -13.48 -11.71
C ASN A 102 -1.52 -13.84 -13.17
#